data_AF-A0A354GKR5-F1
#
_entry.id   AF-A0A354GKR5-F1
#
_cell.length_a   1.000
_cell.length_b   1.000
_cell.length_c   1.000
_cell.angle_alpha   90.00
_cell.angle_beta   90.00
_cell.angle_gamma   90.00
#
_symmetry.space_group_name_H-M   'P 1'
#
loop_
_entity.id
_entity.type
_entity.pdbx_description
1 polymer ?
#
loop_
_entity_poly.entity_id
_entity_poly.type
_entity_poly.pdbx_seq_one_letter_code
_entity_poly.pdbx_strand_id
1 'polypeptide(L)'
;MTVRWLIVLSALALAAGALRADGPADNQTDKVRPVPPPGVAIPADDREELQVGVKLLGKEIEDLSADLKDKPALLDLVPDVQIYYNAVHYALKYNEFYDVKQVATAKGFLKQGQERAKDLREGKAPWTTATGLLARGYISNIDGSVQPYGLVVPESFQTGSPDKHRLDLWCHGRGENLTELSFIDSCQKSNADFMPAGAFVLRLYGRYCCANKFAGEMDALEAMKHVKKHYPIDANRVVIRGFSMGGAACWQFAVHYPSLWAAAAPGAG
;
A
#
# COMPACT_ATOMS: atom_id res chain seq x y z
N MET A 1 -0.76 29.50 54.31
CA MET A 1 -0.95 28.16 53.71
C MET A 1 -0.72 27.12 54.80
N THR A 2 -1.68 26.21 55.04
CA THR A 2 -1.53 25.16 56.04
C THR A 2 -0.53 24.09 55.57
N VAL A 3 0.16 23.42 56.51
CA VAL A 3 1.21 22.40 56.26
C VAL A 3 0.79 21.34 55.23
N ARG A 4 -0.50 21.04 55.17
CA ARG A 4 -1.10 20.10 54.20
C ARG A 4 -0.96 20.55 52.75
N TRP A 5 -1.04 21.85 52.46
CA TRP A 5 -0.83 22.40 51.11
C TRP A 5 0.63 22.40 50.69
N LEU A 6 1.56 22.62 51.64
CA LEU A 6 3.00 22.55 51.39
C LEU A 6 3.43 21.13 51.03
N ILE A 7 2.88 20.11 51.68
CA ILE A 7 3.16 18.70 51.39
C ILE A 7 2.64 18.31 49.99
N VAL A 8 1.42 18.73 49.63
CA VAL A 8 0.84 18.44 48.31
C VAL A 8 1.61 19.14 47.18
N LEU A 9 2.00 20.41 47.38
CA LEU A 9 2.84 21.14 46.41
C LEU A 9 4.24 20.53 46.27
N SER A 10 4.83 20.05 47.38
CA SER A 10 6.14 19.39 47.35
C SER A 10 6.09 18.04 46.62
N ALA A 11 5.01 17.27 46.80
CA ALA A 11 4.79 16.00 46.11
C ALA A 11 4.55 16.19 44.60
N LEU A 12 3.82 17.24 44.19
CA LEU A 12 3.63 17.60 42.78
C LEU A 12 4.93 18.08 42.11
N ALA A 13 5.78 18.84 42.83
CA ALA A 13 7.07 19.29 42.32
C ALA A 13 8.08 18.13 42.13
N LEU A 14 8.06 17.14 43.03
CA LEU A 14 8.87 15.92 42.91
C LEU A 14 8.40 15.02 41.76
N ALA A 15 7.09 14.95 41.50
CA ALA A 15 6.54 14.19 40.37
C ALA A 15 6.88 14.84 39.00
N ALA A 16 6.97 16.18 38.94
CA ALA A 16 7.35 16.89 37.72
C ALA A 16 8.83 16.66 37.31
N GLY A 17 9.73 16.48 38.28
CA GLY A 17 11.15 16.19 38.02
C GLY A 17 11.44 14.76 37.54
N ALA A 18 10.47 13.85 37.67
CA ALA A 18 10.58 12.46 37.22
C ALA A 18 9.99 12.21 35.82
N LEU A 19 9.33 13.22 35.24
CA LEU A 19 8.85 13.17 33.86
C LEU A 19 10.05 13.43 32.92
N ARG A 20 10.62 12.34 32.38
CA ARG A 20 11.49 12.45 31.21
C ARG A 20 10.64 12.73 29.98
N ALA A 21 10.33 14.01 29.77
CA ALA A 21 9.90 14.46 28.45
C ALA A 21 11.08 14.34 27.47
N ASP A 22 10.76 14.21 26.18
CA ASP A 22 11.76 14.27 25.11
C ASP A 22 12.55 15.59 25.23
N GLY A 23 13.87 15.49 25.36
CA GLY A 23 14.76 16.63 25.63
C GLY A 23 15.29 17.29 24.35
N PRO A 24 16.03 18.40 24.46
CA PRO A 24 16.71 19.01 23.31
C PRO A 24 17.65 18.05 22.55
N ALA A 25 18.09 16.98 23.20
CA ALA A 25 18.89 15.92 22.58
C ALA A 25 18.09 15.07 21.57
N ASP A 26 16.78 14.88 21.79
CA ASP A 26 15.90 14.12 20.90
C ASP A 26 15.55 14.89 19.62
N ASN A 27 15.81 16.20 19.60
CA ASN A 27 15.71 17.06 18.42
C ASN A 27 17.02 17.20 17.63
N GLN A 28 18.09 16.47 18.02
CA GLN A 28 19.35 16.44 17.26
C GLN A 28 19.24 15.43 16.12
N THR A 29 18.93 15.92 14.92
CA THR A 29 18.63 15.10 13.74
C THR A 29 19.75 14.13 13.35
N ASP A 30 21.01 14.45 13.69
CA ASP A 30 22.19 13.62 13.47
C ASP A 30 22.33 12.47 14.49
N LYS A 31 21.58 12.52 15.60
CA LYS A 31 21.57 11.49 16.65
C LYS A 31 20.30 10.65 16.65
N VAL A 32 19.30 11.03 15.87
CA VAL A 32 18.08 10.26 15.67
C VAL A 32 18.31 9.21 14.59
N ARG A 33 18.01 7.95 14.90
CA ARG A 33 18.05 6.86 13.91
C ARG A 33 17.11 7.18 12.75
N PRO A 34 17.56 7.16 11.49
CA PRO A 34 16.67 7.37 10.35
C PRO A 34 15.63 6.25 10.26
N VAL A 35 14.40 6.64 9.93
CA VAL A 35 13.29 5.73 9.66
C VAL A 35 12.65 6.16 8.33
N PRO A 36 12.73 5.35 7.26
CA PRO A 36 13.40 4.04 7.21
C PRO A 36 14.93 4.15 7.38
N PRO A 37 15.62 3.06 7.78
CA PRO A 37 17.08 2.99 7.72
C PRO A 37 17.58 3.11 6.26
N PRO A 38 18.87 3.38 6.02
CA PRO A 38 19.44 3.26 4.68
C PRO A 38 19.35 1.81 4.17
N GLY A 39 19.08 1.63 2.88
CA GLY A 39 19.14 0.31 2.24
C GLY A 39 20.56 -0.27 2.15
N VAL A 40 20.62 -1.57 1.88
CA VAL A 40 21.82 -2.35 1.64
C VAL A 40 22.36 -2.16 0.23
N ALA A 41 23.67 -2.30 0.06
CA ALA A 41 24.27 -2.34 -1.27
C ALA A 41 23.87 -3.64 -1.99
N ILE A 42 23.49 -3.50 -3.26
CA ILE A 42 23.29 -4.62 -4.20
C ILE A 42 24.50 -4.71 -5.16
N PRO A 43 24.78 -5.88 -5.77
CA PRO A 43 25.86 -6.01 -6.74
C PRO A 43 25.77 -5.00 -7.89
N ALA A 44 26.93 -4.54 -8.39
CA ALA A 44 26.99 -3.50 -9.41
C ALA A 44 26.30 -3.94 -10.71
N ASP A 45 26.57 -5.16 -11.17
CA ASP A 45 25.97 -5.74 -12.38
C ASP A 45 24.43 -5.83 -12.25
N ASP A 46 23.93 -6.24 -11.07
CA ASP A 46 22.50 -6.28 -10.79
C ASP A 46 21.88 -4.88 -10.80
N ARG A 47 22.58 -3.88 -10.23
CA ARG A 47 22.12 -2.49 -10.25
C ARG A 47 22.03 -1.96 -11.68
N GLU A 48 23.04 -2.21 -12.50
CA GLU A 48 23.07 -1.78 -13.90
C GLU A 48 21.93 -2.44 -14.70
N GLU A 49 21.75 -3.76 -14.54
CA GLU A 49 20.67 -4.51 -15.18
C GLU A 49 19.29 -3.94 -14.81
N LEU A 50 19.06 -3.68 -13.52
CA LEU A 50 17.80 -3.09 -13.05
C LEU A 50 17.60 -1.67 -13.59
N GLN A 51 18.65 -0.84 -13.66
CA GLN A 51 18.57 0.50 -14.24
C GLN A 51 18.20 0.48 -15.72
N VAL A 52 18.81 -0.44 -16.50
CA VAL A 52 18.47 -0.65 -17.90
C VAL A 52 17.01 -1.09 -18.04
N GLY A 53 16.58 -2.08 -17.26
CA GLY A 53 15.21 -2.58 -17.32
C GLY A 53 14.15 -1.54 -16.91
N VAL A 54 14.44 -0.72 -15.89
CA VAL A 54 13.59 0.43 -15.52
C VAL A 54 13.49 1.42 -16.68
N LYS A 55 14.61 1.79 -17.32
CA LYS A 55 14.59 2.70 -18.47
C LYS A 55 13.74 2.16 -19.62
N LEU A 56 13.87 0.86 -19.92
CA LEU A 56 13.10 0.20 -20.97
C LEU A 56 11.60 0.16 -20.64
N LEU A 57 11.23 -0.25 -19.43
CA LEU A 57 9.82 -0.31 -19.03
C LEU A 57 9.19 1.08 -18.93
N GLY A 58 9.94 2.09 -18.45
CA GLY A 58 9.46 3.47 -18.41
C GLY A 58 9.12 4.00 -19.81
N LYS A 59 10.03 3.81 -20.77
CA LYS A 59 9.77 4.15 -22.18
C LYS A 59 8.56 3.40 -22.74
N GLU A 60 8.45 2.11 -22.43
CA GLU A 60 7.34 1.29 -22.90
C GLU A 60 5.99 1.80 -22.36
N ILE A 61 5.92 2.24 -21.11
CA ILE A 61 4.70 2.81 -20.52
C ILE A 61 4.33 4.16 -21.17
N GLU A 62 5.31 5.01 -21.44
CA GLU A 62 5.10 6.28 -22.16
C GLU A 62 4.52 6.03 -23.57
N ASP A 63 5.16 5.14 -24.34
CA ASP A 63 4.74 4.78 -25.68
C ASP A 63 3.35 4.12 -25.66
N LEU A 64 3.11 3.19 -24.71
CA LEU A 64 1.82 2.52 -24.52
C LEU A 64 0.70 3.52 -24.20
N SER A 65 0.95 4.50 -23.34
CA SER A 65 -0.04 5.52 -22.98
C SER A 65 -0.42 6.38 -24.18
N ALA A 66 0.56 6.73 -25.01
CA ALA A 66 0.33 7.48 -26.25
C ALA A 66 -0.49 6.68 -27.26
N ASP A 67 -0.19 5.39 -27.44
CA ASP A 67 -0.88 4.51 -28.38
C ASP A 67 -2.31 4.16 -27.94
N LEU A 68 -2.58 4.14 -26.63
CA LEU A 68 -3.89 3.82 -26.07
C LEU A 68 -4.78 5.05 -25.82
N LYS A 69 -4.37 6.27 -26.20
CA LYS A 69 -5.12 7.51 -25.96
C LYS A 69 -6.58 7.46 -26.44
N ASP A 70 -6.84 6.76 -27.54
CA ASP A 70 -8.17 6.61 -28.15
C ASP A 70 -8.90 5.34 -27.68
N LYS A 71 -8.33 4.60 -26.71
CA LYS A 71 -8.86 3.34 -26.13
C LYS A 71 -8.97 3.47 -24.61
N PRO A 72 -9.93 4.28 -24.08
CA PRO A 72 -9.98 4.65 -22.68
C PRO A 72 -10.06 3.46 -21.71
N ALA A 73 -10.73 2.37 -22.09
CA ALA A 73 -10.83 1.17 -21.26
C ALA A 73 -9.48 0.45 -21.05
N LEU A 74 -8.58 0.49 -22.05
CA LEU A 74 -7.23 -0.08 -21.93
C LEU A 74 -6.26 0.93 -21.29
N LEU A 75 -6.41 2.22 -21.60
CA LEU A 75 -5.62 3.28 -20.99
C LEU A 75 -5.79 3.31 -19.47
N ASP A 76 -7.01 3.08 -18.98
CA ASP A 76 -7.35 2.96 -17.55
C ASP A 76 -6.60 1.82 -16.84
N LEU A 77 -6.03 0.86 -17.58
CA LEU A 77 -5.26 -0.26 -17.05
C LEU A 77 -3.75 -0.05 -17.09
N VAL A 78 -3.25 1.05 -17.69
CA VAL A 78 -1.80 1.37 -17.68
C VAL A 78 -1.22 1.46 -16.26
N PRO A 79 -1.93 1.98 -15.23
CA PRO A 79 -1.46 1.94 -13.85
C PRO A 79 -1.09 0.52 -13.36
N ASP A 80 -1.77 -0.52 -13.86
CA ASP A 80 -1.47 -1.92 -13.53
C ASP A 80 -0.10 -2.38 -14.06
N VAL A 81 0.49 -1.68 -15.04
CA VAL A 81 1.88 -1.85 -15.50
C VAL A 81 2.82 -0.99 -14.65
N GLN A 82 2.46 0.29 -14.46
CA GLN A 82 3.30 1.31 -13.83
C GLN A 82 3.69 0.97 -12.38
N ILE A 83 2.86 0.24 -11.63
CA ILE A 83 3.21 -0.20 -10.26
C ILE A 83 4.49 -1.04 -10.21
N TYR A 84 4.77 -1.86 -11.23
CA TYR A 84 5.98 -2.69 -11.27
C TYR A 84 7.21 -1.86 -11.62
N TYR A 85 7.06 -0.87 -12.50
CA TYR A 85 8.10 0.13 -12.74
C TYR A 85 8.40 0.90 -11.46
N ASN A 86 7.37 1.46 -10.80
CA ASN A 86 7.52 2.31 -9.62
C ASN A 86 8.24 1.56 -8.50
N ALA A 87 7.83 0.33 -8.23
CA ALA A 87 8.44 -0.53 -7.23
C ALA A 87 9.96 -0.68 -7.40
N VAL A 88 10.44 -0.87 -8.62
CA VAL A 88 11.89 -1.02 -8.89
C VAL A 88 12.59 0.34 -8.99
N HIS A 89 11.94 1.32 -9.64
CA HIS A 89 12.48 2.66 -9.81
C HIS A 89 12.74 3.33 -8.46
N TYR A 90 11.76 3.29 -7.54
CA TYR A 90 11.88 3.87 -6.20
C TYR A 90 12.93 3.14 -5.35
N ALA A 91 12.96 1.79 -5.40
CA ALA A 91 13.97 1.01 -4.70
C ALA A 91 15.40 1.40 -5.12
N LEU A 92 15.64 1.63 -6.42
CA LEU A 92 16.93 2.13 -6.92
C LEU A 92 17.20 3.59 -6.54
N LYS A 93 16.21 4.45 -6.75
CA LYS A 93 16.33 5.91 -6.63
C LYS A 93 16.55 6.36 -5.19
N TYR A 94 15.84 5.75 -4.25
CA TYR A 94 15.85 6.13 -2.84
C TYR A 94 16.69 5.17 -1.98
N ASN A 95 17.41 4.23 -2.60
CA ASN A 95 18.23 3.23 -1.93
C ASN A 95 17.42 2.41 -0.90
N GLU A 96 16.31 1.81 -1.35
CA GLU A 96 15.33 1.12 -0.50
C GLU A 96 15.36 -0.42 -0.68
N PHE A 97 16.48 -0.96 -1.17
CA PHE A 97 16.74 -2.39 -1.03
C PHE A 97 17.15 -2.67 0.41
N TYR A 98 16.41 -3.50 1.13
CA TYR A 98 16.71 -3.86 2.52
C TYR A 98 17.20 -5.29 2.69
N ASP A 99 17.09 -6.11 1.64
CA ASP A 99 17.67 -7.46 1.54
C ASP A 99 18.13 -7.66 0.10
N VAL A 100 19.35 -8.15 -0.11
CA VAL A 100 19.91 -8.42 -1.45
C VAL A 100 19.01 -9.39 -2.25
N LYS A 101 18.26 -10.27 -1.58
CA LYS A 101 17.28 -11.17 -2.23
C LYS A 101 16.18 -10.42 -2.98
N GLN A 102 15.90 -9.17 -2.63
CA GLN A 102 14.91 -8.33 -3.31
C GLN A 102 15.31 -7.98 -4.75
N VAL A 103 16.60 -8.15 -5.13
CA VAL A 103 17.05 -8.01 -6.52
C VAL A 103 16.30 -8.99 -7.44
N ALA A 104 16.11 -10.24 -7.00
CA ALA A 104 15.38 -11.23 -7.79
C ALA A 104 13.90 -10.83 -7.98
N THR A 105 13.26 -10.30 -6.93
CA THR A 105 11.92 -9.74 -7.00
C THR A 105 11.85 -8.57 -7.98
N ALA A 106 12.81 -7.64 -7.93
CA ALA A 106 12.86 -6.48 -8.81
C ALA A 106 12.99 -6.89 -10.29
N LYS A 107 13.87 -7.83 -10.61
CA LYS A 107 13.97 -8.40 -11.97
C LYS A 107 12.65 -9.04 -12.41
N GLY A 108 12.01 -9.80 -11.51
CA GLY A 108 10.70 -10.38 -11.73
C GLY A 108 9.61 -9.35 -12.02
N PHE A 109 9.61 -8.20 -11.34
CA PHE A 109 8.65 -7.12 -11.56
C PHE A 109 8.86 -6.42 -12.91
N LEU A 110 10.11 -6.16 -13.30
CA LEU A 110 10.37 -5.60 -14.63
C LEU A 110 9.84 -6.52 -15.74
N LYS A 111 10.02 -7.84 -15.58
CA LYS A 111 9.45 -8.83 -16.50
C LYS A 111 7.91 -8.81 -16.49
N GLN A 112 7.28 -8.83 -15.32
CA GLN A 112 5.81 -8.77 -15.22
C GLN A 112 5.23 -7.47 -15.80
N GLY A 113 5.91 -6.33 -15.59
CA GLY A 113 5.53 -5.06 -16.20
C GLY A 113 5.59 -5.12 -17.73
N GLN A 114 6.68 -5.65 -18.28
CA GLN A 114 6.81 -5.87 -19.74
C GLN A 114 5.72 -6.80 -20.30
N GLU A 115 5.40 -7.89 -19.59
CA GLU A 115 4.33 -8.82 -19.97
C GLU A 115 2.95 -8.14 -19.98
N ARG A 116 2.62 -7.36 -18.93
CA ARG A 116 1.35 -6.61 -18.90
C ARG A 116 1.29 -5.53 -19.98
N ALA A 117 2.40 -4.82 -20.24
CA ALA A 117 2.46 -3.82 -21.30
C ALA A 117 2.19 -4.45 -22.67
N LYS A 118 2.84 -5.59 -22.95
CA LYS A 118 2.60 -6.38 -24.17
C LYS A 118 1.13 -6.81 -24.29
N ASP A 119 0.54 -7.35 -23.23
CA ASP A 119 -0.87 -7.73 -23.23
C ASP A 119 -1.78 -6.54 -23.58
N LEU A 120 -1.54 -5.36 -22.99
CA LEU A 120 -2.33 -4.16 -23.30
C LEU A 120 -2.17 -3.70 -24.74
N ARG A 121 -0.98 -3.81 -25.35
CA ARG A 121 -0.77 -3.55 -26.78
C ARG A 121 -1.62 -4.48 -27.65
N GLU A 122 -1.74 -5.74 -27.24
CA GLU A 122 -2.58 -6.74 -27.89
C GLU A 122 -4.08 -6.61 -27.56
N GLY A 123 -4.46 -5.62 -26.75
CA GLY A 123 -5.85 -5.39 -26.32
C GLY A 123 -6.35 -6.38 -25.28
N LYS A 124 -5.43 -7.05 -24.57
CA LYS A 124 -5.72 -8.07 -23.55
C LYS A 124 -5.39 -7.52 -22.15
N ALA A 125 -6.10 -8.03 -21.15
CA ALA A 125 -5.81 -7.74 -19.75
C ALA A 125 -6.21 -8.93 -18.86
N PRO A 126 -5.51 -10.07 -18.97
CA PRO A 126 -5.91 -11.33 -18.33
C PRO A 126 -6.01 -11.25 -16.80
N TRP A 127 -5.28 -10.33 -16.16
CA TRP A 127 -5.36 -10.12 -14.71
C TRP A 127 -6.69 -9.51 -14.24
N THR A 128 -7.48 -8.92 -15.13
CA THR A 128 -8.78 -8.32 -14.76
C THR A 128 -9.84 -9.38 -14.46
N THR A 129 -9.69 -10.58 -15.01
CA THR A 129 -10.60 -11.72 -14.83
C THR A 129 -9.99 -12.83 -13.98
N ALA A 130 -8.74 -12.68 -13.55
CA ALA A 130 -8.04 -13.68 -12.76
C ALA A 130 -8.58 -13.76 -11.31
N THR A 131 -8.57 -14.96 -10.75
CA THR A 131 -8.82 -15.21 -9.33
C THR A 131 -7.50 -15.31 -8.55
N GLY A 132 -7.57 -15.27 -7.22
CA GLY A 132 -6.42 -15.39 -6.34
C GLY A 132 -5.72 -14.07 -6.05
N LEU A 133 -4.40 -14.11 -5.90
CA LEU A 133 -3.57 -13.01 -5.43
C LEU A 133 -3.11 -12.10 -6.57
N LEU A 134 -3.51 -10.83 -6.52
CA LEU A 134 -3.21 -9.84 -7.54
C LEU A 134 -2.63 -8.56 -6.93
N ALA A 135 -1.82 -7.86 -7.72
CA ALA A 135 -1.47 -6.47 -7.50
C ALA A 135 -2.04 -5.63 -8.65
N ARG A 136 -2.64 -4.50 -8.30
CA ARG A 136 -3.25 -3.54 -9.21
C ARG A 136 -2.85 -2.12 -8.85
N GLY A 137 -2.98 -1.21 -9.81
CA GLY A 137 -2.64 0.20 -9.68
C GLY A 137 -3.83 1.09 -9.99
N TYR A 138 -3.83 2.29 -9.42
CA TYR A 138 -4.73 3.38 -9.79
C TYR A 138 -3.98 4.71 -9.73
N ILE A 139 -4.50 5.73 -10.42
CA ILE A 139 -3.97 7.09 -10.37
C ILE A 139 -4.64 7.83 -9.22
N SER A 140 -3.85 8.33 -8.27
CA SER A 140 -4.36 9.11 -7.15
C SER A 140 -4.69 10.54 -7.59
N ASN A 141 -5.83 11.07 -7.16
CA ASN A 141 -6.21 12.45 -7.47
C ASN A 141 -5.46 13.48 -6.61
N ILE A 142 -4.71 13.04 -5.60
CA ILE A 142 -3.91 13.93 -4.75
C ILE A 142 -2.82 14.63 -5.57
N ASP A 143 -2.06 13.85 -6.33
CA ASP A 143 -0.83 14.28 -7.00
C ASP A 143 -0.60 13.65 -8.39
N GLY A 144 -1.57 12.86 -8.89
CA GLY A 144 -1.45 12.16 -10.17
C GLY A 144 -0.48 10.97 -10.14
N SER A 145 0.04 10.60 -8.97
CA SER A 145 0.90 9.43 -8.83
C SER A 145 0.12 8.13 -8.98
N VAL A 146 0.77 7.10 -9.51
CA VAL A 146 0.22 5.74 -9.50
C VAL A 146 0.49 5.09 -8.15
N GLN A 147 -0.56 4.60 -7.50
CA GLN A 147 -0.51 3.93 -6.20
C GLN A 147 -0.87 2.45 -6.33
N PRO A 148 -0.12 1.53 -5.71
CA PRO A 148 -0.43 0.11 -5.74
C PRO A 148 -1.46 -0.28 -4.66
N TYR A 149 -2.21 -1.33 -4.94
CA TYR A 149 -2.94 -2.09 -3.93
C TYR A 149 -2.87 -3.59 -4.22
N GLY A 150 -2.95 -4.38 -3.16
CA GLY A 150 -3.12 -5.82 -3.26
C GLY A 150 -4.60 -6.16 -3.31
N LEU A 151 -4.99 -7.12 -4.14
CA LEU A 151 -6.35 -7.64 -4.19
C LEU A 151 -6.31 -9.15 -4.10
N VAL A 152 -7.13 -9.70 -3.24
CA VAL A 152 -7.49 -11.11 -3.34
C VAL A 152 -8.86 -11.22 -3.97
N VAL A 153 -8.92 -11.98 -5.05
CA VAL A 153 -10.12 -12.25 -5.82
C VAL A 153 -10.60 -13.65 -5.47
N PRO A 154 -11.84 -13.82 -4.98
CA PRO A 154 -12.34 -15.12 -4.55
C PRO A 154 -12.48 -16.07 -5.74
N GLU A 155 -12.32 -17.38 -5.51
CA GLU A 155 -12.54 -18.41 -6.55
C GLU A 155 -13.96 -18.40 -7.13
N SER A 156 -14.93 -17.91 -6.36
CA SER A 156 -16.32 -17.75 -6.82
C SER A 156 -16.53 -16.56 -7.75
N PHE A 157 -15.52 -15.72 -7.97
CA PHE A 157 -15.64 -14.61 -8.92
C PHE A 157 -15.74 -15.14 -10.36
N GLN A 158 -16.80 -14.74 -11.05
CA GLN A 158 -17.03 -15.05 -12.44
C GLN A 158 -17.38 -13.78 -13.21
N THR A 159 -16.69 -13.54 -14.32
CA THR A 159 -16.94 -12.37 -15.16
C THR A 159 -18.33 -12.46 -15.78
N GLY A 160 -19.12 -11.38 -15.65
CA GLY A 160 -20.49 -11.31 -16.17
C GLY A 160 -21.55 -11.98 -15.29
N SER A 161 -21.18 -12.61 -14.18
CA SER A 161 -22.15 -13.08 -13.19
C SER A 161 -22.88 -11.90 -12.53
N PRO A 162 -24.20 -12.01 -12.25
CA PRO A 162 -24.91 -11.01 -11.45
C PRO A 162 -24.53 -11.04 -9.96
N ASP A 163 -23.78 -12.05 -9.53
CA ASP A 163 -23.42 -12.23 -8.13
C ASP A 163 -22.54 -11.09 -7.63
N LYS A 164 -22.98 -10.47 -6.54
CA LYS A 164 -22.21 -9.45 -5.84
C LYS A 164 -21.46 -10.08 -4.68
N HIS A 165 -20.25 -9.60 -4.45
CA HIS A 165 -19.36 -10.11 -3.42
C HIS A 165 -19.13 -9.10 -2.31
N ARG A 166 -18.90 -9.62 -1.11
CA ARG A 166 -18.41 -8.84 0.02
C ARG A 166 -16.99 -8.35 -0.27
N LEU A 167 -16.65 -7.15 0.21
CA LEU A 167 -15.31 -6.57 0.15
C LEU A 167 -14.78 -6.35 1.57
N ASP A 168 -13.59 -6.89 1.86
CA ASP A 168 -12.86 -6.66 3.10
C ASP A 168 -11.65 -5.76 2.83
N LEU A 169 -11.64 -4.59 3.44
CA LEU A 169 -10.49 -3.70 3.45
C LEU A 169 -9.54 -4.10 4.57
N TRP A 170 -8.25 -4.27 4.24
CA TRP A 170 -7.19 -4.62 5.18
C TRP A 170 -6.14 -3.51 5.27
N CYS A 171 -6.04 -2.89 6.44
CA CYS A 171 -5.00 -1.94 6.80
C CYS A 171 -3.84 -2.68 7.48
N HIS A 172 -2.65 -2.64 6.90
CA HIS A 172 -1.46 -3.29 7.46
C HIS A 172 -0.91 -2.56 8.71
N GLY A 173 -0.13 -3.27 9.52
CA GLY A 173 0.61 -2.69 10.64
C GLY A 173 1.84 -1.89 10.20
N ARG A 174 2.51 -1.22 11.14
CA ARG A 174 3.73 -0.46 10.84
C ARG A 174 4.80 -1.39 10.27
N GLY A 175 5.43 -0.98 9.16
CA GLY A 175 6.56 -1.67 8.58
C GLY A 175 7.66 -0.66 8.24
N GLU A 176 8.68 -0.55 9.11
CA GLU A 176 9.73 0.46 8.95
C GLU A 176 10.52 0.31 7.63
N ASN A 177 10.52 -0.88 7.02
CA ASN A 177 11.18 -1.14 5.74
C ASN A 177 10.18 -1.45 4.61
N LEU A 178 8.91 -1.08 4.78
CA LEU A 178 7.89 -1.30 3.76
C LEU A 178 8.14 -0.37 2.56
N THR A 179 8.21 -0.95 1.37
CA THR A 179 8.35 -0.23 0.09
C THR A 179 7.26 -0.73 -0.84
N GLU A 180 7.03 -0.05 -1.96
CA GLU A 180 6.14 -0.61 -2.99
C GLU A 180 6.63 -1.98 -3.47
N LEU A 181 7.96 -2.18 -3.54
CA LEU A 181 8.57 -3.45 -3.91
C LEU A 181 8.16 -4.58 -2.95
N SER A 182 8.40 -4.42 -1.64
CA SER A 182 8.10 -5.45 -0.65
C SER A 182 6.58 -5.61 -0.42
N PHE A 183 5.82 -4.52 -0.55
CA PHE A 183 4.36 -4.54 -0.48
C PHE A 183 3.76 -5.40 -1.60
N ILE A 184 4.09 -5.11 -2.86
CA ILE A 184 3.56 -5.86 -4.02
C ILE A 184 3.99 -7.32 -3.94
N ASP A 185 5.24 -7.59 -3.55
CA ASP A 185 5.78 -8.96 -3.44
C ASP A 185 5.00 -9.77 -2.40
N SER A 186 4.73 -9.17 -1.23
CA SER A 186 3.90 -9.79 -0.20
C SER A 186 2.47 -10.06 -0.69
N CYS A 187 1.95 -9.15 -1.52
CA CYS A 187 0.61 -9.30 -2.06
C CYS A 187 0.50 -10.48 -3.04
N GLN A 188 1.56 -10.78 -3.78
CA GLN A 188 1.54 -11.85 -4.78
C GLN A 188 1.90 -13.23 -4.22
N LYS A 189 2.57 -13.30 -3.06
CA LYS A 189 3.07 -14.57 -2.50
C LYS A 189 2.24 -15.12 -1.36
N SER A 190 1.62 -14.25 -0.57
CA SER A 190 0.95 -14.64 0.65
C SER A 190 -0.48 -14.11 0.64
N ASN A 191 -1.39 -15.03 0.92
CA ASN A 191 -2.67 -14.67 1.50
C ASN A 191 -2.33 -14.08 2.88
N ALA A 192 -2.70 -12.81 3.14
CA ALA A 192 -2.75 -12.35 4.52
C ALA A 192 -3.51 -13.41 5.34
N ASP A 193 -3.21 -13.60 6.62
CA ASP A 193 -3.78 -14.67 7.49
C ASP A 193 -5.33 -14.66 7.60
N PHE A 194 -5.99 -13.82 6.82
CA PHE A 194 -7.41 -13.57 6.81
C PHE A 194 -7.95 -13.54 5.36
N MET A 195 -8.63 -14.62 4.96
CA MET A 195 -9.29 -14.79 3.65
C MET A 195 -10.71 -15.33 3.84
N PRO A 196 -11.72 -14.46 4.02
CA PRO A 196 -13.10 -14.92 4.15
C PRO A 196 -13.55 -15.56 2.83
N ALA A 197 -14.17 -16.73 2.92
CA ALA A 197 -14.64 -17.46 1.75
C ALA A 197 -15.60 -16.60 0.90
N GLY A 198 -15.37 -16.55 -0.41
CA GLY A 198 -16.22 -15.84 -1.37
C GLY A 198 -16.15 -14.31 -1.33
N ALA A 199 -15.24 -13.71 -0.55
CA ALA A 199 -15.06 -12.27 -0.46
C ALA A 199 -13.78 -11.79 -1.17
N PHE A 200 -13.83 -10.55 -1.66
CA PHE A 200 -12.63 -9.83 -2.07
C PHE A 200 -11.90 -9.29 -0.84
N VAL A 201 -10.57 -9.28 -0.86
CA VAL A 201 -9.76 -8.60 0.16
C VAL A 201 -8.88 -7.55 -0.49
N LEU A 202 -9.16 -6.28 -0.22
CA LEU A 202 -8.37 -5.14 -0.66
C LEU A 202 -7.33 -4.79 0.41
N ARG A 203 -6.05 -5.02 0.10
CA ARG A 203 -4.90 -4.66 0.92
C ARG A 203 -4.35 -3.32 0.46
N LEU A 204 -4.29 -2.36 1.37
CA LEU A 204 -3.81 -1.02 1.07
C LEU A 204 -2.29 -0.93 1.23
N TYR A 205 -1.63 -0.22 0.32
CA TYR A 205 -0.25 0.25 0.56
C TYR A 205 -0.24 1.47 1.49
N GLY A 206 -1.21 2.39 1.31
CA GLY A 206 -1.46 3.48 2.25
C GLY A 206 -0.29 4.44 2.46
N ARG A 207 0.55 4.65 1.44
CA ARG A 207 1.76 5.51 1.47
C ARG A 207 2.61 5.25 2.72
N TYR A 208 3.16 4.03 2.80
CA TYR A 208 4.12 3.60 3.82
C TYR A 208 3.56 3.54 5.25
N CYS A 209 4.00 4.40 6.17
CA CYS A 209 3.71 4.33 7.60
C CYS A 209 2.96 5.56 8.13
N CYS A 210 2.03 6.09 7.33
CA CYS A 210 1.18 7.22 7.74
C CYS A 210 -0.08 6.79 8.52
N ALA A 211 -0.21 5.52 8.88
CA ALA A 211 -1.40 4.95 9.52
C ALA A 211 -2.70 5.18 8.74
N ASN A 212 -2.63 5.22 7.40
CA ASN A 212 -3.72 5.61 6.52
C ASN A 212 -4.38 6.94 6.93
N LYS A 213 -3.58 7.89 7.41
CA LYS A 213 -3.98 9.29 7.62
C LYS A 213 -3.60 10.14 6.42
N PHE A 214 -4.28 11.28 6.26
CA PHE A 214 -4.00 12.25 5.19
C PHE A 214 -4.05 11.58 3.82
N ALA A 215 -2.93 11.47 3.12
CA ALA A 215 -2.87 10.85 1.81
C ALA A 215 -3.27 9.37 1.84
N GLY A 216 -2.91 8.63 2.89
CA GLY A 216 -3.30 7.22 3.00
C GLY A 216 -4.80 7.01 3.26
N GLU A 217 -5.50 8.03 3.78
CA GLU A 217 -6.96 8.01 3.91
C GLU A 217 -7.62 8.07 2.53
N MET A 218 -7.14 8.98 1.70
CA MET A 218 -7.60 9.12 0.32
C MET A 218 -7.26 7.89 -0.50
N ASP A 219 -6.06 7.33 -0.35
CA ASP A 219 -5.66 6.09 -1.03
C ASP A 219 -6.63 4.93 -0.72
N ALA A 220 -7.13 4.84 0.52
CA ALA A 220 -8.12 3.82 0.89
C ALA A 220 -9.45 4.00 0.14
N LEU A 221 -9.95 5.23 0.07
CA LEU A 221 -11.19 5.56 -0.62
C LEU A 221 -11.06 5.41 -2.14
N GLU A 222 -9.93 5.83 -2.71
CA GLU A 222 -9.63 5.73 -4.14
C GLU A 222 -9.42 4.29 -4.58
N ALA A 223 -8.65 3.49 -3.84
CA ALA A 223 -8.49 2.07 -4.12
C ALA A 223 -9.83 1.32 -4.01
N MET A 224 -10.65 1.61 -3.00
CA MET A 224 -11.99 1.01 -2.89
C MET A 224 -12.90 1.41 -4.05
N LYS A 225 -12.87 2.68 -4.46
CA LYS A 225 -13.62 3.16 -5.63
C LYS A 225 -13.15 2.43 -6.90
N HIS A 226 -11.84 2.26 -7.08
CA HIS A 226 -11.27 1.53 -8.20
C HIS A 226 -11.72 0.06 -8.20
N VAL A 227 -11.65 -0.63 -7.05
CA VAL A 227 -12.15 -2.01 -6.93
C VAL A 227 -13.65 -2.10 -7.25
N LYS A 228 -14.48 -1.19 -6.73
CA LYS A 228 -15.93 -1.16 -7.02
C LYS A 228 -16.27 -0.87 -8.48
N LYS A 229 -15.38 -0.17 -9.21
CA LYS A 229 -15.53 0.08 -10.65
C LYS A 229 -15.28 -1.19 -11.47
N HIS A 230 -14.32 -2.03 -11.06
CA HIS A 230 -13.87 -3.17 -11.85
C HIS A 230 -14.41 -4.53 -11.41
N TYR A 231 -14.97 -4.64 -10.20
CA TYR A 231 -15.46 -5.89 -9.64
C TYR A 231 -16.88 -5.75 -9.09
N PRO A 232 -17.70 -6.82 -9.13
CA PRO A 232 -19.09 -6.80 -8.67
C PRO A 232 -19.14 -6.82 -7.14
N ILE A 233 -18.90 -5.66 -6.51
CA ILE A 233 -18.92 -5.52 -5.05
C ILE A 233 -20.33 -5.14 -4.57
N ASP A 234 -20.77 -5.82 -3.51
CA ASP A 234 -21.97 -5.45 -2.77
C ASP A 234 -21.66 -4.29 -1.82
N ALA A 235 -22.24 -3.12 -2.11
CA ALA A 235 -22.03 -1.91 -1.31
C ALA A 235 -22.52 -2.06 0.15
N ASN A 236 -23.46 -2.97 0.42
CA ASN A 236 -23.97 -3.24 1.76
C ASN A 236 -23.14 -4.29 2.53
N ARG A 237 -22.11 -4.87 1.90
CA ARG A 237 -21.20 -5.84 2.51
C ARG A 237 -19.76 -5.41 2.31
N VAL A 238 -19.44 -4.18 2.73
CA VAL A 238 -18.08 -3.69 2.82
C VAL A 238 -17.65 -3.71 4.28
N VAL A 239 -16.53 -4.36 4.59
CA VAL A 239 -16.00 -4.51 5.95
C VAL A 239 -14.61 -3.92 6.01
N ILE A 240 -14.23 -3.33 7.13
CA ILE A 240 -12.87 -2.83 7.36
C ILE A 240 -12.20 -3.54 8.54
N ARG A 241 -10.90 -3.82 8.37
CA ARG A 241 -10.05 -4.50 9.34
C ARG A 241 -8.65 -3.91 9.32
N GLY A 242 -7.92 -4.11 10.42
CA GLY A 242 -6.49 -3.85 10.45
C GLY A 242 -5.87 -4.17 11.79
N PHE A 243 -4.54 -4.22 11.84
CA PHE A 243 -3.79 -4.57 13.06
C PHE A 243 -2.73 -3.51 13.41
N SER A 244 -2.57 -3.19 14.69
CA SER A 244 -1.63 -2.18 15.20
C SER A 244 -1.86 -0.81 14.56
N MET A 245 -0.89 -0.28 13.81
CA MET A 245 -1.07 0.91 12.99
C MET A 245 -2.32 0.83 12.10
N GLY A 246 -2.61 -0.35 11.53
CA GLY A 246 -3.82 -0.58 10.75
C GLY A 246 -5.09 -0.72 11.60
N GLY A 247 -4.96 -1.11 12.87
CA GLY A 247 -6.07 -1.12 13.83
C GLY A 247 -6.52 0.31 14.16
N ALA A 248 -5.56 1.22 14.37
CA ALA A 248 -5.82 2.64 14.54
C ALA A 248 -6.52 3.24 13.31
N ALA A 249 -6.04 2.88 12.10
CA ALA A 249 -6.70 3.24 10.85
C ALA A 249 -8.15 2.72 10.80
N CYS A 250 -8.37 1.45 11.14
CA CYS A 250 -9.70 0.83 11.16
C CYS A 250 -10.66 1.58 12.09
N TRP A 251 -10.21 1.99 13.28
CA TRP A 251 -11.01 2.83 14.19
C TRP A 251 -11.37 4.18 13.56
N GLN A 252 -10.37 4.88 13.01
CA GLN A 252 -10.56 6.17 12.35
C GLN A 252 -11.62 6.08 11.24
N PHE A 253 -11.45 5.14 10.31
CA PHE A 253 -12.37 4.97 9.19
C PHE A 253 -13.78 4.56 9.63
N ALA A 254 -13.90 3.67 10.63
CA ALA A 254 -15.20 3.23 11.13
C ALA A 254 -16.02 4.38 11.71
N VAL A 255 -15.37 5.31 12.41
CA VAL A 255 -16.02 6.45 13.06
C VAL A 255 -16.25 7.61 12.08
N HIS A 256 -15.32 7.86 11.15
CA HIS A 256 -15.42 8.97 10.21
C HIS A 256 -16.34 8.67 9.02
N TYR A 257 -16.46 7.39 8.63
CA TYR A 257 -17.29 6.96 7.51
C TYR A 257 -18.29 5.86 7.93
N PRO A 258 -19.15 6.10 8.94
CA PRO A 258 -19.96 5.05 9.54
C PRO A 258 -20.98 4.42 8.58
N SER A 259 -21.36 5.13 7.52
CA SER A 259 -22.28 4.61 6.49
C SER A 259 -21.61 3.74 5.42
N LEU A 260 -20.27 3.66 5.39
CA LEU A 260 -19.55 2.87 4.40
C LEU A 260 -19.37 1.40 4.81
N TRP A 261 -19.45 1.09 6.10
CA TRP A 261 -19.03 -0.20 6.64
C TRP A 261 -20.21 -0.99 7.20
N ALA A 262 -20.33 -2.23 6.76
CA ALA A 262 -21.21 -3.22 7.38
C ALA A 262 -20.66 -3.72 8.72
N ALA A 263 -19.33 -3.75 8.87
CA ALA A 263 -18.64 -4.08 10.10
C ALA A 263 -17.22 -3.49 10.11
N ALA A 264 -16.68 -3.29 11.32
CA ALA A 264 -15.29 -2.94 11.55
C ALA A 264 -14.67 -3.90 12.58
N ALA A 265 -13.43 -4.34 12.35
CA ALA A 265 -12.67 -5.18 13.28
C ALA A 265 -11.25 -4.62 13.47
N PRO A 266 -11.11 -3.59 14.34
CA PRO A 266 -9.81 -3.03 14.69
C PRO A 266 -9.06 -3.95 15.65
N GLY A 267 -7.82 -4.31 15.32
CA GLY A 267 -6.95 -5.13 16.17
C GLY A 267 -5.79 -4.32 16.74
N ALA A 268 -5.64 -4.31 18.06
CA ALA A 268 -4.46 -3.78 18.78
C ALA A 268 -4.00 -2.37 18.35
N GLY A 269 -4.93 -1.46 18.03
CA GLY A 269 -4.64 -0.10 17.58
C GLY A 269 -5.64 0.93 18.08
#